data_AF-A0A1F3LVB4-F1
#
_entry.id   AF-A0A1F3LVB4-F1
#
_cell.length_a   1.000
_cell.length_b   1.000
_cell.length_c   1.000
_cell.angle_alpha   90.00
_cell.angle_beta   90.00
_cell.angle_gamma   90.00
#
_symmetry.space_group_name_H-M   'P 1'
#
loop_
_entity.id
_entity.type
_entity.pdbx_description
1 polymer ?
#
loop_
_entity_poly.entity_id
_entity_poly.type
_entity_poly.pdbx_seq_one_letter_code
_entity_poly.pdbx_strand_id
1 'polypeptide(L)'
;MKTQEQKPNIKTIVHPDINTSINYWAIVTSFIIFDLGVGSMLFSQYLLGVILISLGLVILGVKYRKNIYEKTGSPIKFYSRFFEKANLTQIEKVLSEESFKDANPIKFDSDGNAKIEYISSDDKQFAAIQVLEYVPFTYEPYSSVYFFSGDKAVELVGYLERCKVQK
;
A
#
# COMPACT_ATOMS: atom_id res chain seq x y z
N MET A 1 -22.41 -10.79 25.12
CA MET A 1 -21.34 -10.75 24.09
C MET A 1 -21.64 -9.58 23.17
N LYS A 2 -20.88 -8.48 23.26
CA LYS A 2 -21.00 -7.39 22.28
C LYS A 2 -20.32 -7.88 21.00
N THR A 3 -21.09 -8.05 19.94
CA THR A 3 -20.57 -8.21 18.59
C THR A 3 -19.77 -6.95 18.27
N GLN A 4 -18.43 -7.02 18.37
CA GLN A 4 -17.56 -5.96 17.89
C GLN A 4 -17.71 -5.94 16.37
N GLU A 5 -18.35 -4.90 15.86
CA GLU A 5 -18.48 -4.64 14.43
C GLU A 5 -17.08 -4.30 13.91
N GLN A 6 -16.34 -5.33 13.45
CA GLN A 6 -14.96 -5.18 13.00
C GLN A 6 -14.94 -4.31 11.75
N LYS A 7 -14.60 -3.04 11.93
CA LYS A 7 -14.50 -2.04 10.85
C LYS A 7 -13.57 -2.57 9.76
N PRO A 8 -13.90 -2.41 8.47
CA PRO A 8 -13.11 -3.00 7.41
C PRO A 8 -11.69 -2.41 7.36
N ASN A 9 -10.69 -3.28 7.18
CA ASN A 9 -9.29 -2.89 7.04
C ASN A 9 -9.03 -2.31 5.65
N ILE A 10 -8.23 -1.25 5.57
CA ILE A 10 -7.86 -0.56 4.34
C ILE A 10 -7.31 -1.49 3.23
N LYS A 11 -6.67 -2.61 3.57
CA LYS A 11 -6.17 -3.62 2.60
C LYS A 11 -7.29 -4.47 1.99
N THR A 12 -8.43 -4.57 2.67
CA THR A 12 -9.57 -5.40 2.26
C THR A 12 -10.66 -4.57 1.58
N ILE A 13 -10.64 -3.23 1.71
CA ILE A 13 -11.62 -2.38 1.05
C ILE A 13 -11.29 -2.27 -0.44
N VAL A 14 -12.15 -2.87 -1.24
CA VAL A 14 -12.19 -2.68 -2.69
C VAL A 14 -12.81 -1.30 -2.96
N HIS A 15 -11.97 -0.30 -3.16
CA HIS A 15 -12.44 1.01 -3.62
C HIS A 15 -12.73 0.94 -5.13
N PRO A 16 -13.84 1.51 -5.63
CA PRO A 16 -14.21 1.44 -7.06
C PRO A 16 -13.12 1.97 -7.98
N ASP A 17 -12.40 3.02 -7.59
CA ASP A 17 -11.32 3.61 -8.38
C ASP A 17 -9.97 2.85 -8.32
N ILE A 18 -9.90 1.66 -7.68
CA ILE A 18 -8.69 0.82 -7.68
C ILE A 18 -8.89 -0.30 -8.69
N ASN A 19 -8.13 -0.27 -9.78
CA ASN A 19 -8.17 -1.28 -10.83
C ASN A 19 -6.89 -2.13 -10.85
N THR A 20 -7.02 -3.39 -11.25
CA THR A 20 -5.87 -4.26 -11.51
C THR A 20 -5.38 -4.07 -12.94
N SER A 21 -4.19 -3.47 -13.10
CA SER A 21 -3.49 -3.38 -14.38
C SER A 21 -2.53 -4.53 -14.60
N ILE A 22 -2.11 -4.67 -15.85
CA ILE A 22 -1.08 -5.62 -16.26
C ILE A 22 0.31 -5.03 -15.98
N ASN A 23 1.15 -5.78 -15.27
CA ASN A 23 2.56 -5.44 -15.09
C ASN A 23 3.37 -5.86 -16.32
N TYR A 24 3.50 -4.95 -17.29
CA TYR A 24 4.21 -5.21 -18.54
C TYR A 24 5.67 -5.65 -18.33
N TRP A 25 6.38 -5.04 -17.37
CA TRP A 25 7.76 -5.42 -17.06
C TRP A 25 7.89 -6.87 -16.53
N ALA A 26 6.90 -7.35 -15.76
CA ALA A 26 6.88 -8.73 -15.29
C ALA A 26 6.64 -9.73 -16.43
N ILE A 27 5.82 -9.34 -17.42
CA ILE A 27 5.59 -10.15 -18.62
C ILE A 27 6.85 -10.21 -19.48
N VAL A 28 7.47 -9.07 -19.77
CA VAL A 28 8.69 -9.01 -20.59
C VAL A 28 9.82 -9.81 -19.95
N THR A 29 10.02 -9.70 -18.63
CA THR A 29 11.05 -10.48 -17.92
C THR A 29 10.77 -11.98 -17.93
N SER A 30 9.50 -12.39 -17.83
CA SER A 30 9.12 -13.80 -17.97
C SER A 30 9.46 -14.35 -19.36
N PHE A 31 9.16 -13.61 -20.43
CA PHE A 31 9.51 -14.03 -21.80
C PHE A 31 11.02 -14.12 -22.02
N ILE A 32 11.80 -13.14 -21.53
CA ILE A 32 13.26 -13.18 -21.62
C ILE A 32 13.82 -14.43 -20.92
N ILE A 33 13.32 -14.75 -19.72
CA ILE A 33 13.75 -15.95 -18.97
C ILE A 33 13.35 -17.23 -19.72
N PHE A 34 12.17 -17.23 -20.36
CA PHE A 34 11.71 -18.37 -21.16
C PHE A 34 12.62 -18.61 -22.37
N ASP A 35 12.95 -17.55 -23.13
CA ASP A 35 13.86 -17.63 -24.28
C ASP A 35 15.26 -18.10 -23.87
N LEU A 36 15.77 -17.62 -22.73
CA LEU A 36 17.03 -18.08 -22.15
C LEU A 36 16.96 -19.57 -21.76
N GLY A 37 15.84 -20.01 -21.20
CA GLY A 37 15.63 -21.42 -20.84
C GLY A 37 15.59 -22.35 -22.06
N VAL A 38 14.97 -21.93 -23.16
CA VAL A 38 15.00 -22.66 -24.44
C VAL A 38 16.42 -22.66 -25.02
N GLY A 39 17.10 -21.51 -24.99
CA GLY A 39 18.49 -21.39 -25.45
C GLY A 39 19.45 -22.32 -24.71
N SER A 40 19.35 -22.42 -23.38
CA SER A 40 20.23 -23.30 -22.61
C SER A 40 20.05 -24.79 -22.95
N MET A 41 18.85 -25.20 -23.37
CA MET A 41 18.61 -26.57 -23.85
C MET A 41 19.34 -26.84 -25.17
N LEU A 42 19.43 -25.86 -26.08
CA LEU A 42 20.19 -26.01 -27.35
C LEU A 42 21.69 -26.21 -27.10
N PHE A 43 22.22 -25.63 -26.02
CA PHE A 43 23.61 -25.81 -25.58
C PHE A 43 23.80 -27.03 -24.64
N SER A 44 22.84 -27.98 -24.64
CA SER A 44 22.87 -29.20 -23.83
C SER A 44 22.85 -28.98 -22.30
N GLN A 45 22.43 -27.81 -21.83
CA GLN A 45 22.24 -27.48 -20.41
C GLN A 45 20.77 -27.65 -20.00
N TYR A 46 20.28 -28.88 -20.06
CA TYR A 46 18.85 -29.20 -19.87
C TYR A 46 18.34 -28.88 -18.46
N LEU A 47 19.12 -29.18 -17.41
CA LEU A 47 18.73 -28.91 -16.03
C LEU A 47 18.50 -27.42 -15.80
N LEU A 48 19.40 -26.57 -16.32
CA LEU A 48 19.27 -25.12 -16.24
C LEU A 48 18.05 -24.62 -17.03
N GLY A 49 17.78 -25.21 -18.20
CA GLY A 49 16.64 -24.84 -19.03
C GLY A 49 15.31 -25.08 -18.36
N VAL A 50 15.13 -26.24 -17.72
CA VAL A 50 13.91 -26.57 -16.96
C VAL A 50 13.70 -25.62 -15.77
N ILE A 51 14.79 -25.25 -15.08
CA ILE A 51 14.73 -24.30 -13.95
C ILE A 51 14.30 -22.91 -14.43
N LEU A 52 14.86 -22.42 -15.54
CA LEU A 52 14.51 -21.09 -16.06
C LEU A 52 13.07 -21.05 -16.58
N ILE A 53 12.64 -22.06 -17.33
CA ILE A 53 11.26 -22.13 -17.84
C ILE A 53 10.24 -22.18 -16.70
N SER A 54 10.48 -23.01 -15.68
CA SER A 54 9.60 -23.08 -14.50
C SER A 54 9.57 -21.77 -13.72
N LEU A 55 10.71 -21.08 -13.58
CA LEU A 55 10.78 -19.76 -12.96
C LEU A 55 9.98 -18.70 -13.73
N GLY A 56 10.08 -18.70 -15.06
CA GLY A 56 9.30 -17.80 -15.92
C GLY A 56 7.78 -17.94 -15.72
N LEU A 57 7.30 -19.19 -15.62
CA LEU A 57 5.89 -19.49 -15.34
C LEU A 57 5.44 -19.02 -13.96
N VAL A 58 6.25 -19.23 -12.93
CA VAL A 58 5.95 -18.77 -11.56
C VAL A 58 5.85 -17.25 -11.49
N ILE A 59 6.80 -16.54 -12.13
CA ILE A 59 6.79 -15.08 -12.18
C ILE A 59 5.53 -14.57 -12.89
N LEU A 60 5.17 -15.19 -14.01
CA LEU A 60 3.97 -14.83 -14.75
C LEU A 60 2.70 -15.05 -13.93
N GLY A 61 2.60 -16.15 -13.18
CA GLY A 61 1.43 -16.44 -12.33
C GLY A 61 1.30 -15.49 -11.11
N VAL A 62 2.41 -15.05 -10.52
CA VAL A 62 2.39 -14.27 -9.26
C VAL A 62 2.44 -12.75 -9.50
N LYS A 63 3.20 -12.27 -10.49
CA LYS A 63 3.54 -10.84 -10.64
C LYS A 63 2.87 -10.12 -11.81
N TYR A 64 1.99 -10.79 -12.58
CA TYR A 64 1.35 -10.17 -13.76
C TYR A 64 0.33 -9.07 -13.42
N ARG A 65 -0.23 -9.07 -12.21
CA ARG A 65 -1.18 -8.02 -11.78
C ARG A 65 -0.49 -6.95 -10.95
N LYS A 66 -0.88 -5.71 -11.17
CA LYS A 66 -0.45 -4.54 -10.40
C LYS A 66 -1.66 -3.66 -10.09
N ASN A 67 -1.88 -3.39 -8.81
CA ASN A 67 -2.94 -2.47 -8.39
C ASN A 67 -2.54 -1.04 -8.76
N ILE A 68 -3.40 -0.36 -9.49
CA ILE A 68 -3.24 1.03 -9.91
C ILE A 68 -4.48 1.84 -9.53
N TYR A 69 -4.28 3.15 -9.39
CA TYR A 69 -5.37 4.08 -9.34
C TYR A 69 -5.94 4.28 -10.76
N GLU A 70 -7.23 3.99 -10.94
CA GLU A 70 -7.87 3.89 -12.26
C GLU A 70 -7.82 5.21 -13.04
N LYS A 71 -8.02 6.35 -12.36
CA LYS A 71 -8.07 7.66 -13.01
C LYS A 71 -6.73 8.10 -13.61
N THR A 72 -5.61 7.69 -13.02
CA THR A 72 -4.27 8.16 -13.44
C THR A 72 -3.35 7.05 -13.95
N GLY A 73 -3.72 5.78 -13.74
CA GLY A 73 -2.86 4.64 -14.05
C GLY A 73 -1.68 4.46 -13.09
N SER A 74 -1.63 5.27 -12.03
CA SER A 74 -0.47 5.34 -11.13
C SER A 74 -0.43 4.16 -10.15
N PRO A 75 0.74 3.53 -9.91
CA PRO A 75 0.90 2.53 -8.86
C PRO A 75 0.48 3.06 -7.50
N ILE A 76 -0.18 2.20 -6.71
CA ILE A 76 -0.42 2.47 -5.30
C ILE A 76 0.62 1.76 -4.42
N LYS A 77 1.04 2.43 -3.35
CA LYS A 77 1.96 1.91 -2.33
C LYS A 77 1.30 1.97 -0.96
N PHE A 78 1.56 0.96 -0.14
CA PHE A 78 1.06 0.87 1.23
C PHE A 78 2.15 1.30 2.23
N TYR A 79 1.76 2.10 3.21
CA TYR A 79 2.63 2.63 4.25
C TYR A 79 1.98 2.42 5.63
N SER A 80 2.82 2.18 6.63
CA SER A 80 2.42 2.07 8.03
C SER A 80 3.36 2.90 8.89
N ARG A 81 2.81 3.71 9.80
CA ARG A 81 3.55 4.55 10.74
C ARG A 81 2.95 4.45 12.14
N PHE A 82 3.80 4.27 13.16
CA PHE A 82 3.35 4.20 14.55
C PHE A 82 3.39 5.59 15.19
N PHE A 83 2.53 5.80 16.18
CA PHE A 83 2.47 7.01 16.98
C PHE A 83 1.87 6.75 18.35
N GLU A 84 1.99 7.74 19.22
CA GLU A 84 1.48 7.66 20.59
C GLU A 84 -0.05 7.83 20.64
N LYS A 85 -0.72 7.02 21.48
CA LYS A 85 -2.18 7.04 21.68
C LYS A 85 -2.74 8.44 21.99
N ALA A 86 -1.97 9.29 22.67
CA ALA A 86 -2.36 10.66 22.99
C ALA A 86 -2.73 11.51 21.75
N ASN A 87 -2.15 11.20 20.59
CA ASN A 87 -2.38 11.94 19.35
C ASN A 87 -3.51 11.34 18.48
N LEU A 88 -4.18 10.26 18.92
CA LEU A 88 -5.26 9.59 18.17
C LEU A 88 -6.38 10.56 17.78
N THR A 89 -6.90 11.27 18.76
CA THR A 89 -8.02 12.20 18.59
C THR A 89 -7.63 13.38 17.71
N GLN A 90 -6.38 13.85 17.82
CA GLN A 90 -5.85 14.91 16.95
C GLN A 90 -5.79 14.44 15.49
N ILE A 91 -5.29 13.22 15.22
CA ILE A 91 -5.23 12.67 13.85
C ILE A 91 -6.62 12.47 13.29
N GLU A 92 -7.53 11.85 14.05
CA GLU A 92 -8.89 11.60 13.58
C GLU A 92 -9.62 12.91 13.27
N LYS A 93 -9.41 13.94 14.09
CA LYS A 93 -9.96 15.28 13.85
C LYS A 93 -9.40 15.90 12.56
N VAL A 94 -8.09 15.88 12.36
CA VAL A 94 -7.45 16.39 11.13
C VAL A 94 -7.95 15.64 9.89
N LEU A 95 -8.13 14.32 9.98
CA LEU A 95 -8.67 13.50 8.88
C LEU A 95 -10.14 13.83 8.59
N SER A 96 -10.95 14.04 9.63
CA SER A 96 -12.39 14.29 9.49
C SER A 96 -12.70 15.72 9.04
N GLU A 97 -11.90 16.70 9.46
CA GLU A 97 -12.02 18.11 9.07
C GLU A 97 -11.27 18.42 7.77
N GLU A 98 -10.49 17.47 7.25
CA GLU A 98 -9.65 17.60 6.05
C GLU A 98 -8.68 18.80 6.09
N SER A 99 -8.34 19.27 7.29
CA SER A 99 -7.52 20.45 7.51
C SER A 99 -6.03 20.11 7.52
N PHE A 100 -5.52 19.61 6.40
CA PHE A 100 -4.15 19.09 6.32
C PHE A 100 -3.08 20.18 6.29
N LYS A 101 -3.37 21.32 5.65
CA LYS A 101 -2.39 22.43 5.50
C LYS A 101 -1.99 23.02 6.84
N ASP A 102 -2.98 23.32 7.67
CA ASP A 102 -2.83 24.04 8.93
C ASP A 102 -2.64 23.12 10.15
N ALA A 103 -2.77 21.81 9.96
CA ALA A 103 -2.57 20.84 11.03
C ALA A 103 -1.11 20.84 11.54
N ASN A 104 -0.98 20.84 12.87
CA ASN A 104 0.32 20.67 13.52
C ASN A 104 0.88 19.27 13.26
N PRO A 105 2.16 19.15 12.85
CA PRO A 105 2.77 17.85 12.58
C PRO A 105 2.85 17.02 13.85
N ILE A 106 2.60 15.73 13.69
CA ILE A 106 2.61 14.76 14.77
C ILE A 106 3.90 13.96 14.69
N LYS A 107 4.40 13.56 15.85
CA LYS A 107 5.62 12.76 15.95
C LYS A 107 5.27 11.31 15.67
N PHE A 108 5.93 10.73 14.67
CA PHE A 108 5.89 9.30 14.45
C PHE A 108 7.02 8.63 15.23
N ASP A 109 6.71 7.47 15.78
CA ASP A 109 7.61 6.64 16.57
C ASP A 109 7.93 5.33 15.83
N SER A 110 8.96 4.61 16.27
CA SER A 110 9.27 3.28 15.77
C SER A 110 8.25 2.25 16.25
N ASP A 111 7.79 2.40 17.49
CA ASP A 111 6.77 1.58 18.13
C ASP A 111 5.79 2.49 18.87
N GLY A 112 4.51 2.15 18.86
CA GLY A 112 3.50 2.98 19.50
C GLY A 112 2.20 2.24 19.74
N ASN A 113 1.39 2.75 20.66
CA ASN A 113 0.07 2.21 20.98
C ASN A 113 -0.99 2.55 19.92
N ALA A 114 -0.62 3.25 18.85
CA ALA A 114 -1.47 3.52 17.71
C ALA A 114 -0.64 3.50 16.42
N LYS A 115 -1.29 3.26 15.29
CA LYS A 115 -0.66 3.31 13.97
C LYS A 115 -1.60 3.90 12.91
N ILE A 116 -1.02 4.61 11.97
CA ILE A 116 -1.69 5.03 10.74
C ILE A 116 -1.28 4.06 9.65
N GLU A 117 -2.25 3.48 8.98
CA GLU A 117 -2.07 2.75 7.73
C GLU A 117 -2.64 3.60 6.59
N TYR A 118 -1.83 3.86 5.56
CA TYR A 118 -2.28 4.62 4.41
C TYR A 118 -1.77 4.03 3.10
N ILE A 119 -2.57 4.20 2.06
CA ILE A 119 -2.25 3.87 0.67
C ILE A 119 -2.11 5.20 -0.06
N SER A 120 -1.05 5.38 -0.83
CA SER A 120 -0.87 6.54 -1.72
C SER A 120 -0.52 6.08 -3.11
N SER A 121 -1.04 6.75 -4.13
CA SER A 121 -0.54 6.62 -5.48
C SER A 121 0.81 7.34 -5.65
N ASP A 122 1.65 6.91 -6.60
CA ASP A 122 2.99 7.48 -6.83
C ASP A 122 2.96 8.94 -7.31
N ASP A 123 1.87 9.33 -7.96
CA ASP A 123 1.55 10.70 -8.39
C ASP A 123 0.85 11.53 -7.30
N LYS A 124 0.63 10.93 -6.11
CA LYS A 124 -0.04 11.54 -4.95
C LYS A 124 -1.48 12.04 -5.20
N GLN A 125 -2.09 11.66 -6.33
CA GLN A 125 -3.45 12.07 -6.69
C GLN A 125 -4.54 11.21 -6.02
N PHE A 126 -4.16 10.11 -5.37
CA PHE A 126 -5.05 9.28 -4.58
C PHE A 126 -4.37 8.90 -3.27
N ALA A 127 -5.09 9.04 -2.17
CA ALA A 127 -4.67 8.54 -0.89
C ALA A 127 -5.85 8.00 -0.10
N ALA A 128 -5.68 6.82 0.49
CA ALA A 128 -6.62 6.26 1.46
C ALA A 128 -5.90 6.12 2.80
N ILE A 129 -6.57 6.42 3.91
CA ILE A 129 -5.94 6.40 5.23
C ILE A 129 -6.88 5.86 6.29
N GLN A 130 -6.31 5.10 7.22
CA GLN A 130 -6.99 4.51 8.36
C GLN A 130 -6.13 4.64 9.60
N VAL A 131 -6.78 4.94 10.72
CA VAL A 131 -6.16 4.97 12.03
C VAL A 131 -6.50 3.69 12.78
N LEU A 132 -5.51 3.05 13.37
CA LEU A 132 -5.65 1.87 14.19
C LEU A 132 -5.10 2.12 15.59
N GLU A 133 -5.81 1.60 16.57
CA GLU A 133 -5.42 1.64 17.98
C GLU A 133 -4.99 0.24 18.42
N TYR A 134 -3.96 0.18 19.28
CA TYR A 134 -3.60 -1.06 19.94
C TYR A 134 -4.59 -1.36 21.07
N VAL A 135 -5.30 -2.48 20.90
CA VAL A 135 -6.12 -3.12 21.93
C VAL A 135 -5.35 -4.40 22.32
N PRO A 136 -5.14 -4.74 23.60
CA PRO A 136 -4.16 -5.74 24.01
C PRO A 136 -4.06 -6.96 23.07
N PHE A 137 -2.85 -7.19 22.56
CA PHE A 137 -2.45 -8.23 21.61
C PHE A 137 -2.83 -8.03 20.13
N THR A 138 -3.53 -6.94 19.76
CA THR A 138 -3.94 -6.68 18.38
C THR A 138 -4.06 -5.18 18.04
N TYR A 139 -4.04 -4.83 16.75
CA TYR A 139 -4.38 -3.48 16.29
C TYR A 139 -5.76 -3.50 15.65
N GLU A 140 -6.70 -2.78 16.26
CA GLU A 140 -8.06 -2.67 15.78
C GLU A 140 -8.29 -1.31 15.10
N PRO A 141 -9.12 -1.25 14.05
CA PRO A 141 -9.49 0.01 13.43
C PRO A 141 -10.16 0.96 14.42
N TYR A 142 -9.51 2.11 14.65
CA TYR A 142 -10.09 3.20 15.42
C TYR A 142 -11.01 4.04 14.55
N SER A 143 -10.56 4.39 13.34
CA SER A 143 -11.30 5.23 12.39
C SER A 143 -11.86 4.45 11.20
N SER A 144 -12.80 5.09 10.49
CA SER A 144 -13.19 4.64 9.14
C SER A 144 -12.01 4.84 8.19
N VAL A 145 -12.06 4.19 7.03
CA VAL A 145 -11.12 4.51 5.95
C VAL A 145 -11.59 5.79 5.28
N TYR A 146 -10.72 6.79 5.25
CA TYR A 146 -10.94 8.04 4.54
C TYR A 146 -10.29 7.97 3.17
N PHE A 147 -11.02 8.37 2.14
CA PHE A 147 -10.55 8.38 0.76
C PHE A 147 -10.41 9.81 0.26
N PHE A 148 -9.24 10.14 -0.23
CA PHE A 148 -8.91 11.44 -0.77
C PHE A 148 -8.43 11.29 -2.22
N SER A 149 -8.82 12.25 -3.06
CA SER A 149 -8.40 12.31 -4.47
C SER A 149 -8.09 13.75 -4.87
N GLY A 150 -7.20 13.92 -5.85
CA GLY A 150 -6.76 15.23 -6.33
C GLY A 150 -5.98 16.02 -5.27
N ASP A 151 -6.25 17.32 -5.16
CA ASP A 151 -5.49 18.23 -4.29
C ASP A 151 -5.50 17.81 -2.82
N LYS A 152 -6.63 17.29 -2.31
CA LYS A 152 -6.73 16.80 -0.92
C LYS A 152 -5.80 15.61 -0.65
N ALA A 153 -5.60 14.74 -1.63
CA ALA A 153 -4.66 13.62 -1.50
C ALA A 153 -3.21 14.12 -1.42
N VAL A 154 -2.87 15.12 -2.25
CA VAL A 154 -1.54 15.76 -2.22
C VAL A 154 -1.30 16.44 -0.87
N GLU A 155 -2.30 17.15 -0.35
CA GLU A 155 -2.22 17.81 0.96
C GLU A 155 -2.07 16.82 2.12
N LEU A 156 -2.82 15.72 2.11
CA LEU A 156 -2.69 14.66 3.10
C LEU A 156 -1.29 14.04 3.07
N VAL A 157 -0.81 13.65 1.90
CA VAL A 157 0.53 13.06 1.75
C VAL A 157 1.60 14.06 2.21
N GLY A 158 1.46 15.33 1.85
CA GLY A 158 2.34 16.40 2.32
C GLY A 158 2.31 16.61 3.84
N TYR A 159 1.14 16.47 4.47
CA TYR A 159 1.03 16.46 5.94
C TYR A 159 1.76 15.25 6.56
N LEU A 160 1.55 14.04 6.03
CA LEU A 160 2.22 12.83 6.51
C LEU A 160 3.74 12.87 6.31
N GLU A 161 4.23 13.51 5.25
CA GLU A 161 5.66 13.74 5.02
C GLU A 161 6.27 14.76 5.99
N ARG A 162 5.49 15.76 6.44
CA ARG A 162 5.91 16.71 7.49
C ARG A 162 6.02 16.05 8.86
N CYS A 163 5.21 15.03 9.12
CA CYS A 163 5.29 14.20 10.33
C CYS A 163 6.55 13.31 10.25
N LYS A 164 7.63 13.74 10.91
CA LYS A 164 8.91 13.00 10.91
C LYS A 164 8.86 11.80 11.84
N VAL A 165 9.51 10.71 11.42
CA VAL A 165 9.85 9.57 12.28
C VAL A 165 11.13 9.93 13.03
N GLN A 166 11.13 9.86 14.36
CA GLN A 166 12.40 9.90 15.11
C GLN A 166 13.19 8.64 14.77
N LYS A 167 14.43 8.81 14.30
CA LYS A 167 15.39 7.73 14.15
C LYS A 167 16.13 7.50 15.45
#